data_AF-A0A934QG87-F1
#
_entry.id   AF-A0A934QG87-F1
#
_cell.length_a   1.000
_cell.length_b   1.000
_cell.length_c   1.000
_cell.angle_alpha   90.00
_cell.angle_beta   90.00
_cell.angle_gamma   90.00
#
_symmetry.space_group_name_H-M   'P 1'
#
loop_
_entity.id
_entity.type
_entity.pdbx_description
1 polymer ?
#
loop_
_entity_poly.entity_id
_entity_poly.type
_entity_poly.pdbx_seq_one_letter_code
_entity_poly.pdbx_strand_id
1 'polypeptide(L)'
;MLGRLLKRVRGGPPAEAAPDPAAESRRDFVERFRAAVQEVAASDILTQLSAGYGVKSAVSAFQARYGGVDGFLAQPLDARRGYLDELAEDKRQMTENGQVEAVGHGLFKTALTLLATDSPDRALFRECLEILALLSPKATELIPRQA
;
A
#
# COMPACT_ATOMS: atom_id res chain seq x y z
N MET A 1 -9.06 21.44 -65.55
CA MET A 1 -8.21 22.21 -64.61
C MET A 1 -8.59 21.84 -63.18
N LEU A 2 -8.14 20.68 -62.70
CA LEU A 2 -8.42 20.17 -61.35
C LEU A 2 -7.12 19.57 -60.82
N GLY A 3 -6.33 20.41 -60.17
CA GLY A 3 -5.05 20.01 -59.62
C GLY A 3 -4.55 21.09 -58.68
N ARG A 4 -4.21 20.66 -57.45
CA ARG A 4 -3.71 21.44 -56.30
C ARG A 4 -4.81 22.00 -55.40
N LEU A 5 -5.17 21.25 -54.36
CA LEU A 5 -5.51 21.83 -53.04
C LEU A 5 -5.70 20.80 -51.92
N LEU A 6 -4.88 19.73 -51.83
CA LEU A 6 -4.88 18.87 -50.63
C LEU A 6 -3.47 18.34 -50.34
N LYS A 7 -2.59 19.19 -49.82
CA LYS A 7 -1.33 18.77 -49.17
C LYS A 7 -0.96 19.84 -48.14
N ARG A 8 -1.39 19.63 -46.90
CA ARG A 8 -0.82 20.12 -45.62
C ARG A 8 -1.97 20.20 -44.62
N VAL A 9 -2.04 19.21 -43.72
CA VAL A 9 -2.12 19.35 -42.25
C VAL A 9 -2.16 17.91 -41.72
N ARG A 10 -0.98 17.29 -41.60
CA ARG A 10 -0.77 16.09 -40.77
C ARG A 10 0.58 16.27 -40.10
N GLY A 11 0.55 17.06 -39.05
CA GLY A 11 1.69 17.42 -38.22
C GLY A 11 1.15 18.05 -36.94
N GLY A 12 0.21 17.37 -36.29
CA GLY A 12 -0.03 17.62 -34.88
C GLY A 12 1.21 17.19 -34.10
N PRO A 13 1.54 17.87 -32.97
CA PRO A 13 2.64 17.43 -32.12
C PRO A 13 2.45 15.95 -31.76
N PRO A 14 3.52 15.16 -31.64
CA PRO A 14 3.39 13.80 -31.13
C PRO A 14 2.62 13.86 -29.82
N ALA A 15 1.60 13.02 -29.69
CA ALA A 15 0.88 12.87 -28.42
C ALA A 15 1.93 12.63 -27.35
N GLU A 16 2.09 13.62 -26.45
CA GLU A 16 2.93 13.50 -25.27
C GLU A 16 2.46 12.24 -24.56
N ALA A 17 3.32 11.22 -24.55
CA ALA A 17 2.97 9.93 -23.99
C ALA A 17 2.51 10.18 -22.56
N ALA A 18 1.29 9.76 -22.24
CA ALA A 18 0.79 9.82 -20.88
C ALA A 18 1.86 9.16 -19.97
N PRO A 19 2.25 9.81 -18.86
CA PRO A 19 3.29 9.29 -18.00
C PRO A 19 2.94 7.85 -17.63
N ASP A 20 3.91 6.96 -17.80
CA ASP A 20 3.77 5.55 -17.45
C ASP A 20 3.42 5.45 -15.96
N PRO A 21 2.24 4.91 -15.59
CA PRO A 21 1.87 4.75 -14.18
C PRO A 21 2.81 3.80 -13.43
N ALA A 22 3.72 3.10 -14.11
CA ALA A 22 4.64 2.12 -13.56
C ALA A 22 5.92 2.66 -12.90
N ALA A 23 6.11 3.98 -12.80
CA ALA A 23 7.30 4.55 -12.15
C ALA A 23 6.95 5.57 -11.05
N GLU A 24 6.03 5.24 -10.13
CA GLU A 24 5.99 5.96 -8.85
C GLU A 24 7.36 5.80 -8.19
N SER A 25 8.03 6.92 -7.90
CA SER A 25 9.32 6.84 -7.24
C SER A 25 9.15 6.33 -5.81
N ARG A 26 10.16 5.64 -5.27
CA ARG A 26 10.17 5.24 -3.86
C ARG A 26 9.83 6.39 -2.93
N ARG A 27 10.33 7.60 -3.24
CA ARG A 27 10.10 8.81 -2.46
C ARG A 27 8.64 9.28 -2.52
N ASP A 28 8.01 9.22 -3.69
CA ASP A 28 6.61 9.64 -3.83
C ASP A 28 5.69 8.69 -3.07
N PHE A 29 5.96 7.38 -3.14
CA PHE A 29 5.26 6.37 -2.35
C PHE A 29 5.40 6.61 -0.83
N VAL A 30 6.66 6.71 -0.35
CA VAL A 30 7.10 7.56 0.77
C VAL A 30 6.08 8.53 1.34
N GLU A 31 6.10 9.69 0.69
CA GLU A 31 5.41 10.90 1.08
C GLU A 31 3.89 10.68 1.07
N ARG A 32 3.34 9.98 0.07
CA ARG A 32 1.92 9.66 -0.02
C ARG A 32 1.45 8.75 1.12
N PHE A 33 2.21 7.69 1.42
CA PHE A 33 1.91 6.78 2.52
C PHE A 33 1.98 7.50 3.87
N ARG A 34 3.03 8.31 4.08
CA ARG A 34 3.20 9.14 5.28
C ARG A 34 2.05 10.12 5.46
N ALA A 35 1.65 10.82 4.41
CA ALA A 35 0.54 11.77 4.44
C ALA A 35 -0.77 11.07 4.85
N ALA A 36 -1.07 9.90 4.28
CA ALA A 36 -2.25 9.14 4.64
C ALA A 36 -2.27 8.72 6.12
N VAL A 37 -1.12 8.25 6.66
CA VAL A 37 -1.02 7.90 8.08
C VAL A 37 -1.14 9.13 8.99
N GLN A 38 -0.54 10.25 8.60
CA GLN A 38 -0.60 11.50 9.35
C GLN A 38 -2.02 12.10 9.37
N GLU A 39 -2.77 12.00 8.27
CA GLU A 39 -4.16 12.42 8.20
C GLU A 39 -5.02 11.65 9.21
N VAL A 40 -4.84 10.32 9.28
CA VAL A 40 -5.53 9.48 10.29
C VAL A 40 -5.06 9.83 11.70
N ALA A 41 -3.76 10.09 11.91
CA ALA A 41 -3.24 10.46 13.22
C ALA A 41 -3.72 11.85 13.70
N ALA A 42 -4.10 12.74 12.77
CA ALA A 42 -4.66 14.05 13.05
C ALA A 42 -6.20 14.08 13.12
N SER A 43 -6.85 12.93 12.91
CA SER A 43 -8.31 12.79 13.03
C SER A 43 -8.77 12.84 14.50
N ASP A 44 -10.08 12.71 14.73
CA ASP A 44 -10.60 12.61 16.09
C ASP A 44 -10.07 11.35 16.81
N ILE A 45 -10.06 11.40 18.14
CA ILE A 45 -9.45 10.35 18.96
C ILE A 45 -10.09 8.97 18.75
N LEU A 46 -11.39 8.89 18.44
CA LEU A 46 -12.06 7.61 18.21
C LEU A 46 -11.63 7.02 16.87
N THR A 47 -11.51 7.84 15.83
CA THR A 47 -10.99 7.42 14.53
C THR A 47 -9.54 6.97 14.63
N GLN A 48 -8.69 7.74 15.32
CA GLN A 48 -7.29 7.38 15.54
C GLN A 48 -7.16 6.03 16.27
N LEU A 49 -7.89 5.82 17.37
CA LEU A 49 -7.85 4.58 18.14
C LEU A 49 -8.38 3.39 17.33
N SER A 50 -9.46 3.57 16.57
CA SER A 50 -10.06 2.51 15.74
C SER A 50 -9.13 2.11 14.61
N ALA A 51 -8.51 3.07 13.90
CA ALA A 51 -7.52 2.77 12.89
C ALA A 51 -6.28 2.09 13.49
N GLY A 52 -5.81 2.55 14.65
CA GLY A 52 -4.71 1.89 15.39
C GLY A 52 -5.03 0.45 15.78
N TYR A 53 -6.27 0.17 16.20
CA TYR A 53 -6.75 -1.19 16.45
C TYR A 53 -6.78 -2.02 15.16
N GLY A 54 -7.23 -1.45 14.05
CA GLY A 54 -7.17 -2.10 12.74
C GLY A 54 -5.75 -2.51 12.34
N VAL A 55 -4.76 -1.61 12.48
CA VAL A 55 -3.34 -1.94 12.23
C VAL A 55 -2.88 -3.07 13.17
N LYS A 56 -3.18 -2.98 14.46
CA LYS A 56 -2.82 -4.00 15.46
C LYS A 56 -3.38 -5.37 15.10
N SER A 57 -4.67 -5.42 14.73
CA SER A 57 -5.37 -6.65 14.36
C SER A 57 -4.73 -7.29 13.13
N ALA A 58 -4.55 -6.52 12.05
CA ALA A 58 -3.95 -7.01 10.81
C ALA A 58 -2.50 -7.52 11.01
N VAL A 59 -1.69 -6.80 11.79
CA VAL A 59 -0.32 -7.24 12.13
C VAL A 59 -0.35 -8.54 12.94
N SER A 60 -1.25 -8.65 13.92
CA SER A 60 -1.34 -9.84 14.76
C SER A 60 -1.80 -11.07 13.96
N ALA A 61 -2.78 -10.91 13.07
CA ALA A 61 -3.23 -11.96 12.17
C ALA A 61 -2.10 -12.40 11.22
N PHE A 62 -1.36 -11.44 10.66
CA PHE A 62 -0.19 -11.71 9.82
C PHE A 62 0.90 -12.49 10.58
N GLN A 63 1.25 -12.07 11.80
CA GLN A 63 2.23 -12.77 12.65
C GLN A 63 1.75 -14.19 12.99
N ALA A 64 0.48 -14.36 13.35
CA ALA A 64 -0.07 -15.67 13.69
C ALA A 64 -0.03 -16.65 12.50
N ARG A 65 -0.27 -16.16 11.28
CA ARG A 65 -0.28 -16.99 10.06
C ARG A 65 1.11 -17.33 9.54
N TYR A 66 2.02 -16.37 9.54
CA TYR A 66 3.32 -16.50 8.86
C TYR A 66 4.52 -16.54 9.80
N GLY A 67 4.35 -16.26 11.09
CA GLY A 67 5.46 -16.12 12.04
C GLY A 67 6.34 -14.89 11.82
N GLY A 68 5.99 -14.02 10.85
CA GLY A 68 6.73 -12.79 10.53
C GLY A 68 7.01 -12.62 9.04
N VAL A 69 7.85 -11.64 8.72
CA VAL A 69 8.17 -11.24 7.34
C VAL A 69 8.86 -12.36 6.56
N ASP A 70 9.83 -13.05 7.16
CA ASP A 70 10.56 -14.11 6.46
C ASP A 70 9.66 -15.32 6.14
N GLY A 71 8.75 -15.69 7.05
CA GLY A 71 7.79 -16.77 6.79
C GLY A 71 6.76 -16.41 5.72
N PHE A 72 6.40 -15.13 5.58
CA PHE A 72 5.58 -14.64 4.47
C PHE A 72 6.34 -14.65 3.14
N LEU A 73 7.60 -14.22 3.14
CA LEU A 73 8.46 -14.20 1.94
C LEU A 73 8.87 -15.61 1.47
N ALA A 74 8.83 -16.60 2.36
CA ALA A 74 9.01 -18.01 1.99
C ALA A 74 7.83 -18.58 1.18
N GLN A 75 6.67 -17.90 1.14
CA GLN A 75 5.52 -18.34 0.37
C GLN A 75 5.69 -18.02 -1.13
N PRO A 76 5.12 -18.87 -2.02
CA PRO A 76 5.01 -18.54 -3.44
C PRO A 76 4.36 -17.17 -3.67
N LEU A 77 4.75 -16.48 -4.75
CA LEU A 77 4.22 -15.13 -5.05
C LEU A 77 2.70 -15.10 -5.13
N ASP A 78 2.07 -16.12 -5.73
CA ASP A 78 0.62 -16.21 -5.83
C ASP A 78 -0.05 -16.34 -4.47
N ALA A 79 0.57 -17.05 -3.51
CA ALA A 79 0.06 -17.13 -2.14
C ALA A 79 0.19 -15.80 -1.40
N ARG A 80 1.30 -15.07 -1.62
CA ARG A 80 1.47 -13.70 -1.08
C ARG A 80 0.42 -12.73 -1.62
N ARG A 81 0.13 -12.82 -2.93
CA ARG A 81 -0.91 -12.01 -3.59
C ARG A 81 -2.31 -12.41 -3.11
N GLY A 82 -2.60 -13.70 -3.00
CA GLY A 82 -3.87 -14.19 -2.46
C GLY A 82 -4.16 -13.67 -1.05
N TYR A 83 -3.12 -13.56 -0.19
CA TYR A 83 -3.29 -12.94 1.12
C TYR A 83 -3.62 -11.42 1.05
N LEU A 84 -3.11 -10.70 0.05
CA LEU A 84 -3.52 -9.30 -0.16
C LEU A 84 -4.96 -9.18 -0.63
N ASP A 85 -5.45 -10.16 -1.39
CA ASP A 85 -6.85 -10.22 -1.82
C ASP A 85 -7.77 -10.52 -0.62
N GLU A 86 -7.38 -11.44 0.26
CA GLU A 86 -8.06 -11.68 1.54
C GLU A 86 -8.14 -10.39 2.39
N LEU A 87 -7.02 -9.66 2.56
CA LEU A 87 -7.04 -8.37 3.27
C LEU A 87 -7.90 -7.31 2.56
N ALA A 88 -8.02 -7.37 1.24
CA ALA A 88 -8.89 -6.47 0.48
C ALA A 88 -10.36 -6.76 0.76
N GLU A 89 -10.71 -8.04 0.80
CA GLU A 89 -12.05 -8.54 1.10
C GLU A 89 -12.45 -8.18 2.53
N ASP A 90 -11.59 -8.47 3.51
CA ASP A 90 -11.81 -8.10 4.91
C ASP A 90 -12.06 -6.60 5.04
N LYS A 91 -11.21 -5.78 4.42
CA LYS A 91 -11.39 -4.32 4.40
C LYS A 91 -12.75 -3.94 3.80
N ARG A 92 -13.16 -4.55 2.69
CA ARG A 92 -14.45 -4.25 2.04
C ARG A 92 -15.61 -4.54 2.98
N GLN A 93 -15.61 -5.71 3.61
CA GLN A 93 -16.65 -6.11 4.58
C GLN A 93 -16.69 -5.17 5.80
N MET A 94 -15.53 -4.79 6.34
CA MET A 94 -15.44 -3.82 7.43
C MET A 94 -16.04 -2.47 7.02
N THR A 95 -15.68 -1.95 5.85
CA THR A 95 -16.23 -0.69 5.32
C THR A 95 -17.75 -0.76 5.12
N GLU A 96 -18.27 -1.84 4.55
CA GLU A 96 -19.71 -2.05 4.36
C GLU A 96 -20.48 -2.09 5.68
N ASN A 97 -19.83 -2.58 6.75
CA ASN A 97 -20.37 -2.60 8.10
C ASN A 97 -20.12 -1.30 8.89
N GLY A 98 -19.52 -0.27 8.28
CA GLY A 98 -19.22 1.01 8.92
C GLY A 98 -18.12 0.94 9.98
N GLN A 99 -17.24 -0.06 9.91
CA GLN A 99 -16.14 -0.26 10.85
C GLN A 99 -14.93 0.59 10.47
N VAL A 100 -14.57 1.54 11.35
CA VAL A 100 -13.45 2.48 11.12
C VAL A 100 -12.09 1.77 11.11
N GLU A 101 -12.01 0.59 11.75
CA GLU A 101 -10.87 -0.31 11.72
C GLU A 101 -10.40 -0.67 10.30
N ALA A 102 -11.31 -0.62 9.32
CA ALA A 102 -11.02 -0.84 7.90
C ALA A 102 -9.89 0.06 7.39
N VAL A 103 -9.75 1.28 7.92
CA VAL A 103 -8.70 2.23 7.57
C VAL A 103 -7.33 1.66 7.94
N GLY A 104 -7.19 1.15 9.18
CA GLY A 104 -5.96 0.55 9.67
C GLY A 104 -5.57 -0.71 8.90
N HIS A 105 -6.55 -1.58 8.60
CA HIS A 105 -6.35 -2.75 7.73
C HIS A 105 -5.83 -2.34 6.34
N GLY A 106 -6.43 -1.31 5.74
CA GLY A 106 -6.04 -0.80 4.43
C GLY A 106 -4.61 -0.26 4.39
N LEU A 107 -4.20 0.50 5.41
CA LEU A 107 -2.84 1.02 5.51
C LEU A 107 -1.81 -0.11 5.66
N PHE A 108 -2.09 -1.11 6.51
CA PHE A 108 -1.21 -2.27 6.64
C PHE A 108 -1.11 -3.08 5.34
N LYS A 109 -2.24 -3.36 4.68
CA LYS A 109 -2.26 -4.02 3.35
C LYS A 109 -1.39 -3.25 2.35
N THR A 110 -1.51 -1.92 2.32
CA THR A 110 -0.73 -1.07 1.40
C THR A 110 0.77 -1.25 1.61
N ALA A 111 1.25 -1.24 2.85
CA ALA A 111 2.64 -1.56 3.14
C ALA A 111 3.02 -2.97 2.68
N LEU A 112 2.15 -3.96 2.92
CA LEU A 112 2.42 -5.36 2.59
C LEU A 112 2.55 -5.62 1.07
N THR A 113 1.97 -4.76 0.22
CA THR A 113 2.15 -4.84 -1.24
C THR A 113 3.62 -4.81 -1.66
N LEU A 114 4.48 -4.12 -0.89
CA LEU A 114 5.91 -4.02 -1.12
C LEU A 114 6.65 -5.36 -0.99
N LEU A 115 6.04 -6.31 -0.28
CA LEU A 115 6.57 -7.66 -0.09
C LEU A 115 5.94 -8.70 -1.02
N ALA A 116 4.84 -8.37 -1.69
CA ALA A 116 4.10 -9.28 -2.57
C ALA A 116 4.40 -9.05 -4.06
N THR A 117 5.67 -8.78 -4.36
CA THR A 117 6.21 -8.60 -5.71
C THR A 117 7.31 -9.62 -6.00
N ASP A 118 7.76 -9.69 -7.25
CA ASP A 118 8.93 -10.45 -7.68
C ASP A 118 10.24 -9.92 -7.06
N SER A 119 10.28 -8.64 -6.69
CA SER A 119 11.42 -7.96 -6.07
C SER A 119 10.99 -7.27 -4.77
N PRO A 120 10.85 -8.00 -3.65
CA PRO A 120 10.39 -7.44 -2.38
C PRO A 120 11.30 -6.33 -1.84
N ASP A 121 10.74 -5.15 -1.55
CA ASP A 121 11.50 -4.04 -0.95
C ASP A 121 11.35 -4.05 0.58
N ARG A 122 12.20 -4.85 1.23
CA ARG A 122 12.24 -4.97 2.70
C ARG A 122 12.54 -3.64 3.40
N ALA A 123 13.35 -2.78 2.76
CA ALA A 123 13.74 -1.50 3.34
C ALA A 123 12.58 -0.50 3.33
N LEU A 124 11.83 -0.44 2.21
CA LEU A 124 10.64 0.40 2.08
C LEU A 124 9.51 -0.09 2.98
N PHE A 125 9.36 -1.41 3.08
CA PHE A 125 8.40 -2.01 4.00
C PHE A 125 8.70 -1.64 5.45
N ARG A 126 9.97 -1.73 5.88
CA ARG A 126 10.39 -1.28 7.22
C ARG A 126 10.04 0.18 7.48
N GLU A 127 10.34 1.06 6.52
CA GLU A 127 10.03 2.49 6.61
C GLU A 127 8.50 2.72 6.77
N CYS A 128 7.68 1.95 6.06
CA CYS A 128 6.22 1.98 6.23
C CYS A 128 5.77 1.51 7.62
N LEU A 129 6.41 0.47 8.18
CA LEU A 129 6.10 0.00 9.53
C LEU A 129 6.45 1.04 10.61
N GLU A 130 7.56 1.76 10.43
CA GLU A 130 7.95 2.87 11.31
C GLU A 130 6.95 4.02 11.24
N ILE A 131 6.40 4.31 10.05
CA ILE A 131 5.34 5.30 9.89
C ILE A 131 4.04 4.80 10.55
N LEU A 132 3.64 3.55 10.33
CA LEU A 132 2.45 2.94 10.96
C LEU A 132 2.51 2.92 12.49
N ALA A 133 3.71 2.97 13.06
CA ALA A 133 3.91 3.07 14.51
C ALA A 133 3.24 4.31 15.12
N LEU A 134 2.98 5.36 14.33
CA LEU A 134 2.21 6.53 14.75
C LEU A 134 0.76 6.20 15.12
N LEU A 135 0.19 5.15 14.53
CA LEU A 135 -1.16 4.66 14.84
C LEU A 135 -1.12 3.45 15.78
N SER A 136 -0.12 2.57 15.63
CA SER A 136 -0.01 1.36 16.44
C SER A 136 1.44 0.88 16.57
N PRO A 137 2.04 0.87 17.78
CA PRO A 137 3.41 0.41 17.97
C PRO A 137 3.60 -1.07 17.61
N LYS A 138 2.50 -1.85 17.56
CA LYS A 138 2.49 -3.26 17.15
C LYS A 138 3.14 -3.47 15.77
N ALA A 139 3.03 -2.50 14.86
CA ALA A 139 3.63 -2.57 13.53
C ALA A 139 5.15 -2.81 13.58
N THR A 140 5.84 -2.24 14.56
CA THR A 140 7.30 -2.36 14.70
C THR A 140 7.76 -3.75 15.12
N GLU A 141 6.88 -4.62 15.61
CA GLU A 141 7.23 -6.00 15.95
C GLU A 141 7.56 -6.86 14.72
N LEU A 142 7.18 -6.41 13.52
CA LEU A 142 7.57 -7.05 12.26
C LEU A 142 8.97 -6.64 11.78
N ILE A 143 9.61 -5.66 12.42
CA ILE A 143 10.98 -5.26 12.10
C ILE A 143 11.92 -6.28 12.73
N PRO A 144 12.75 -7.01 11.94
CA PRO A 144 13.71 -7.94 12.50
C PRO A 144 14.66 -7.23 13.46
N ARG A 145 14.79 -7.74 14.68
CA ARG A 145 15.83 -7.28 15.61
C ARG A 145 17.17 -7.69 15.02
N GLN A 146 18.10 -6.74 14.88
CA GLN A 146 19.48 -7.07 14.51
C GLN A 146 20.05 -7.95 15.63
N ALA A 147 20.47 -9.16 15.26
CA ALA A 147 21.12 -10.12 16.15
C ALA A 147 22.56 -9.68 16.44
#